data_AF-A0A958G229-F1
#
_entry.id   AF-A0A958G229-F1
#
_cell.length_a   1.000
_cell.length_b   1.000
_cell.length_c   1.000
_cell.angle_alpha   90.00
_cell.angle_beta   90.00
_cell.angle_gamma   90.00
#
_symmetry.space_group_name_H-M   'P 1'
#
loop_
_entity.id
_entity.type
_entity.pdbx_description
1 polymer ?
#
loop_
_entity_poly.entity_id
_entity_poly.type
_entity_poly.pdbx_seq_one_letter_code
_entity_poly.pdbx_strand_id
1 'polypeptide(L)'
;EFVEKIRTANIALLAVDEAHCISEWGHDFRPDYSRVGEFREWIGNPLTVALTATATPEVQTDIVSKLHLQPEAVKLFHQGIERPNLRLEAQDVISEEEKMAAIEYALDAYPGSGIIYFSLIRSLEYYSELLKRKGIRHGIYHGKMEPPERKRVQRWFL
;
A
#
# COMPACT_ATOMS: atom_id res chain seq x y z
N GLU A 1 -30.79 -1.49 -3.12
CA GLU A 1 -30.86 -0.99 -4.51
C GLU A 1 -29.70 -1.48 -5.38
N PHE A 2 -28.44 -1.25 -4.99
CA PHE A 2 -27.26 -1.68 -5.76
C PHE A 2 -27.22 -3.20 -6.05
N VAL A 3 -27.40 -4.03 -5.01
CA VAL A 3 -27.36 -5.50 -5.13
C VAL A 3 -28.45 -6.04 -6.06
N GLU A 4 -29.65 -5.47 -6.02
CA GLU A 4 -30.75 -5.88 -6.90
C GLU A 4 -30.48 -5.53 -8.36
N LYS A 5 -29.91 -4.34 -8.63
CA LYS A 5 -29.51 -3.94 -9.98
C LYS A 5 -28.39 -4.82 -10.52
N ILE A 6 -27.35 -5.06 -9.73
CA ILE A 6 -26.17 -5.80 -10.18
C ILE A 6 -26.46 -7.29 -10.41
N ARG A 7 -27.42 -7.89 -9.67
CA ARG A 7 -27.90 -9.26 -9.90
C ARG A 7 -28.51 -9.50 -11.29
N THR A 8 -29.07 -8.45 -11.88
CA THR A 8 -29.69 -8.54 -13.22
C THR A 8 -28.70 -8.20 -14.35
N ALA A 9 -27.50 -7.72 -14.00
CA ALA A 9 -26.46 -7.43 -14.97
C ALA A 9 -25.72 -8.72 -15.36
N ASN A 10 -25.40 -8.87 -16.65
CA ASN A 10 -24.53 -9.94 -17.12
C ASN A 10 -23.07 -9.55 -16.84
N ILE A 11 -22.49 -10.09 -15.77
CA ILE A 11 -21.12 -9.76 -15.35
C ILE A 11 -20.16 -10.82 -15.92
N ALA A 12 -19.31 -10.40 -16.86
CA ALA A 12 -18.32 -11.28 -17.47
C ALA A 12 -17.07 -11.49 -16.59
N LEU A 13 -16.72 -10.50 -15.76
CA LEU A 13 -15.49 -10.48 -14.97
C LEU A 13 -15.67 -9.68 -13.67
N LEU A 14 -15.14 -10.22 -12.57
CA LEU A 14 -14.90 -9.51 -11.32
C LEU A 14 -13.39 -9.28 -11.15
N ALA A 15 -12.96 -8.02 -11.04
CA ALA A 15 -11.58 -7.66 -10.71
C ALA A 15 -11.51 -7.17 -9.27
N VAL A 16 -10.66 -7.80 -8.47
CA VAL A 16 -10.37 -7.42 -7.09
C VAL A 16 -8.96 -6.87 -7.04
N ASP A 17 -8.84 -5.56 -6.92
CA ASP A 17 -7.56 -4.89 -6.72
C ASP A 17 -7.19 -4.87 -5.23
N GLU A 18 -5.90 -4.74 -4.91
CA GLU A 18 -5.37 -4.84 -3.54
C GLU A 18 -5.89 -6.05 -2.76
N ALA A 19 -5.96 -7.20 -3.43
CA ALA A 19 -6.59 -8.42 -2.92
C ALA A 19 -6.01 -8.92 -1.59
N HIS A 20 -4.80 -8.49 -1.22
CA HIS A 20 -4.23 -8.78 0.10
C HIS A 20 -5.09 -8.25 1.26
N CYS A 21 -5.92 -7.22 1.05
CA CYS A 21 -6.84 -6.68 2.05
C CYS A 21 -7.92 -7.67 2.48
N ILE A 22 -8.17 -8.73 1.69
CA ILE A 22 -9.10 -9.82 2.01
C ILE A 22 -8.60 -10.64 3.20
N SER A 23 -7.29 -10.84 3.26
CA SER A 23 -6.68 -11.72 4.26
C SER A 23 -6.48 -10.99 5.58
N GLU A 24 -6.84 -11.65 6.68
CA GLU A 24 -6.57 -11.15 8.05
C GLU A 24 -5.06 -11.15 8.36
N TRP A 25 -4.29 -11.95 7.61
CA TRP A 25 -2.83 -11.97 7.64
C TRP A 25 -2.22 -10.93 6.70
N GLY A 26 -3.06 -10.21 5.95
CA GLY A 26 -2.66 -9.08 5.13
C GLY A 26 -2.29 -7.87 5.99
N HIS A 27 -1.29 -7.12 5.54
CA HIS A 27 -0.79 -5.94 6.24
C HIS A 27 -1.79 -4.76 6.28
N ASP A 28 -2.86 -4.80 5.48
CA ASP A 28 -3.95 -3.81 5.45
C ASP A 28 -5.32 -4.51 5.38
N PHE A 29 -5.59 -5.44 6.31
CA PHE A 29 -6.89 -6.12 6.36
C PHE A 29 -8.05 -5.13 6.47
N ARG A 30 -9.07 -5.29 5.60
CA ARG A 30 -10.30 -4.49 5.63
C ARG A 30 -11.49 -5.40 5.82
N PRO A 31 -12.29 -5.23 6.88
CA PRO A 31 -13.48 -6.07 7.11
C PRO A 31 -14.42 -6.15 5.91
N ASP A 32 -14.59 -5.07 5.16
CA ASP A 32 -15.43 -5.05 3.95
C ASP A 32 -14.90 -5.97 2.83
N TYR A 33 -13.57 -6.14 2.72
CA TYR A 33 -12.95 -7.02 1.71
C TYR A 33 -13.19 -8.50 2.01
N SER A 34 -13.37 -8.88 3.29
CA SER A 34 -13.67 -10.26 3.66
C SER A 34 -15.00 -10.77 3.07
N ARG A 35 -15.89 -9.85 2.68
CA ARG A 35 -17.23 -10.14 2.15
C ARG A 35 -17.28 -10.22 0.62
N VAL A 36 -16.14 -10.06 -0.06
CA VAL A 36 -16.09 -10.09 -1.53
C VAL A 36 -16.45 -11.48 -2.07
N GLY A 37 -16.16 -12.57 -1.34
CA GLY A 37 -16.63 -13.92 -1.67
C GLY A 37 -18.15 -14.02 -1.71
N GLU A 38 -18.84 -13.54 -0.67
CA GLU A 38 -20.32 -13.50 -0.63
C GLU A 38 -20.88 -12.68 -1.80
N PHE A 39 -20.27 -11.52 -2.07
CA PHE A 39 -20.68 -10.66 -3.17
C PHE A 39 -20.52 -11.37 -4.52
N ARG A 40 -19.40 -12.08 -4.73
CA ARG A 40 -19.14 -12.87 -5.93
C ARG A 40 -20.21 -13.94 -6.17
N GLU A 41 -20.65 -14.61 -5.11
CA GLU A 41 -21.74 -15.59 -5.19
C GLU A 41 -23.06 -14.91 -5.57
N TRP A 42 -23.37 -13.76 -4.97
CA TRP A 42 -24.60 -13.02 -5.25
C TRP A 42 -24.72 -12.56 -6.70
N ILE A 43 -23.59 -12.36 -7.38
CA ILE A 43 -23.55 -11.96 -8.79
C ILE A 43 -23.33 -13.15 -9.75
N GLY A 44 -23.49 -14.39 -9.27
CA GLY A 44 -23.47 -15.58 -10.12
C GLY A 44 -22.08 -16.15 -10.40
N ASN A 45 -21.09 -15.89 -9.53
CA ASN A 45 -19.74 -16.45 -9.61
C ASN A 45 -19.01 -16.20 -10.95
N PRO A 46 -18.88 -14.94 -11.39
CA PRO A 46 -18.20 -14.62 -12.65
C PRO A 46 -16.73 -15.03 -12.61
N LEU A 47 -16.09 -15.03 -13.79
CA LEU A 47 -14.64 -15.11 -13.89
C LEU A 47 -14.03 -14.05 -12.97
N THR A 48 -13.01 -14.41 -12.19
CA THR A 48 -12.46 -13.52 -11.17
C THR A 48 -10.96 -13.39 -11.33
N VAL A 49 -10.47 -12.16 -11.26
CA VAL A 49 -9.04 -11.83 -11.18
C VAL A 49 -8.78 -11.09 -9.88
N ALA A 50 -7.80 -11.56 -9.11
CA ALA A 50 -7.35 -10.94 -7.86
C ALA A 50 -5.92 -10.44 -8.05
N LEU A 51 -5.69 -9.15 -7.79
CA LEU A 51 -4.44 -8.45 -8.07
C LEU A 51 -3.88 -7.90 -6.77
N THR A 52 -2.59 -8.10 -6.53
CA THR A 52 -1.87 -7.51 -5.39
C THR A 52 -0.37 -7.55 -5.65
N ALA A 53 0.35 -6.54 -5.17
CA ALA A 53 1.81 -6.52 -5.20
C ALA A 53 2.43 -7.35 -4.05
N THR A 54 1.68 -7.53 -2.95
CA THR A 54 2.17 -8.13 -1.71
C THR A 54 1.22 -9.25 -1.26
N ALA A 55 1.62 -10.50 -1.44
CA ALA A 55 0.89 -11.64 -0.89
C ALA A 55 1.87 -12.77 -0.58
N THR A 56 2.07 -13.04 0.71
CA THR A 56 2.80 -14.23 1.17
C THR A 56 2.00 -15.49 0.77
N PRO A 57 2.62 -16.69 0.77
CA PRO A 57 1.91 -17.93 0.47
C PRO A 57 0.62 -18.14 1.31
N GLU A 58 0.64 -17.70 2.56
CA GLU A 58 -0.53 -17.74 3.46
C GLU A 58 -1.63 -16.78 2.99
N VAL A 59 -1.26 -15.54 2.65
CA VAL A 59 -2.19 -14.54 2.11
C VAL A 59 -2.78 -15.00 0.78
N GLN A 60 -1.98 -15.63 -0.11
CA GLN A 60 -2.47 -16.17 -1.38
C GLN A 60 -3.54 -17.25 -1.15
N THR A 61 -3.28 -18.17 -0.20
CA THR A 61 -4.22 -19.24 0.16
C THR A 61 -5.51 -18.65 0.75
N ASP A 62 -5.39 -17.64 1.61
CA ASP A 62 -6.54 -16.99 2.24
C ASP A 62 -7.37 -16.20 1.22
N ILE A 63 -6.75 -15.52 0.25
CA ILE A 63 -7.47 -14.87 -0.86
C ILE A 63 -8.32 -15.88 -1.63
N VAL A 64 -7.74 -17.03 -2.02
CA VAL A 64 -8.45 -18.08 -2.75
C VAL A 64 -9.64 -18.60 -1.93
N SER A 65 -9.39 -18.88 -0.64
CA SER A 65 -10.40 -19.36 0.29
C SER A 65 -11.55 -18.37 0.47
N LYS A 66 -11.24 -17.11 0.82
CA LYS A 66 -12.22 -16.05 1.13
C LYS A 66 -12.97 -15.54 -0.11
N LEU A 67 -12.42 -15.70 -1.32
CA LEU A 67 -13.14 -15.46 -2.58
C LEU A 67 -14.00 -16.65 -3.02
N HIS A 68 -14.01 -17.74 -2.25
CA HIS A 68 -14.70 -18.99 -2.54
C HIS A 68 -14.33 -19.54 -3.92
N LEU A 69 -13.04 -19.43 -4.26
CA LEU A 69 -12.47 -19.98 -5.49
C LEU A 69 -12.04 -21.42 -5.26
N GLN A 70 -12.21 -22.27 -6.26
CA GLN A 70 -11.69 -23.63 -6.22
C GLN A 70 -10.17 -23.59 -6.49
N PRO A 71 -9.31 -24.04 -5.57
CA PRO A 71 -7.86 -23.91 -5.72
C PRO A 71 -7.31 -24.49 -7.04
N GLU A 72 -7.89 -25.59 -7.52
CA GLU A 72 -7.49 -26.29 -8.74
C GLU A 72 -7.82 -25.49 -10.01
N ALA A 73 -8.78 -24.58 -9.93
CA ALA A 73 -9.18 -23.70 -11.03
C ALA A 73 -8.40 -22.38 -11.05
N VAL A 74 -7.63 -22.07 -10.00
CA VAL A 74 -6.89 -20.81 -9.89
C VAL A 74 -5.54 -20.94 -10.58
N LYS A 75 -5.34 -20.12 -11.61
CA LYS A 75 -4.02 -19.93 -12.21
C LYS A 75 -3.28 -18.81 -11.47
N LEU A 76 -2.28 -19.18 -10.68
CA LEU A 76 -1.41 -18.24 -9.98
C LEU A 76 -0.31 -17.70 -10.92
N PHE A 77 -0.18 -16.38 -11.00
CA PHE A 77 0.93 -15.69 -11.66
C PHE A 77 1.75 -14.93 -10.63
N HIS A 78 3.01 -15.30 -10.43
CA HIS A 78 3.90 -14.69 -9.45
C HIS A 78 5.26 -14.41 -10.07
N GLN A 79 5.64 -13.12 -10.16
CA GLN A 79 6.91 -12.69 -10.76
C GLN A 79 8.03 -12.42 -9.73
N GLY A 80 7.78 -12.71 -8.44
CA GLY A 80 8.72 -12.39 -7.37
C GLY A 80 8.71 -10.92 -6.97
N ILE A 81 9.52 -10.59 -5.97
CA ILE A 81 9.65 -9.24 -5.41
C ILE A 81 11.02 -8.62 -5.66
N GLU A 82 11.91 -9.34 -6.34
CA GLU A 82 13.29 -8.92 -6.51
C GLU A 82 13.38 -7.65 -7.36
N ARG A 83 14.10 -6.67 -6.82
CA ARG A 83 14.40 -5.42 -7.49
C ARG A 83 15.91 -5.25 -7.48
N PRO A 84 16.63 -5.79 -8.48
CA PRO A 84 18.11 -5.76 -8.50
C PRO A 84 18.67 -4.34 -8.55
N ASN A 85 17.82 -3.36 -8.87
CA ASN A 85 18.15 -1.93 -8.86
C ASN A 85 18.02 -1.26 -7.48
N LEU A 86 17.56 -1.97 -6.44
CA LEU A 86 17.44 -1.44 -5.07
C LEU A 86 18.60 -1.90 -4.20
N ARG A 87 19.17 -0.97 -3.44
CA ARG A 87 20.17 -1.23 -2.40
C ARG A 87 19.49 -1.07 -1.03
N LEU A 88 19.63 -2.07 -0.17
CA LEU A 88 19.11 -2.05 1.20
C LEU A 88 20.26 -1.81 2.17
N GLU A 89 20.11 -0.81 3.03
CA GLU A 89 21.08 -0.46 4.07
C GLU A 89 20.36 -0.29 5.41
N ALA A 90 21.05 -0.59 6.50
CA ALA A 90 20.57 -0.36 7.86
C ALA A 90 21.69 0.28 8.68
N GLN A 91 21.31 1.26 9.51
CA GLN A 91 22.21 1.95 10.43
C GLN A 91 21.50 2.08 11.77
N ASP A 92 22.19 1.71 12.85
CA ASP A 92 21.71 1.95 14.20
C ASP A 92 21.86 3.44 14.56
N VAL A 93 20.77 4.03 15.04
CA VAL A 93 20.70 5.42 15.49
C VAL A 93 19.97 5.45 16.82
N ILE A 94 20.59 6.05 17.83
CA ILE A 94 20.15 5.99 19.24
C ILE A 94 19.59 7.34 19.67
N SER A 95 20.20 8.44 19.21
CA SER A 95 19.79 9.81 19.55
C SER A 95 19.05 10.51 18.40
N GLU A 96 18.36 11.60 18.72
CA GLU A 96 17.71 12.44 17.71
C GLU A 96 18.75 13.19 16.85
N GLU A 97 19.90 13.53 17.45
CA GLU A 97 21.04 14.11 16.74
C GLU A 97 21.62 13.13 15.71
N GLU A 98 21.80 11.85 16.08
CA GLU A 98 22.26 10.80 15.17
C GLU A 98 21.27 10.56 14.02
N LYS A 99 19.97 10.55 14.30
CA LYS A 99 18.93 10.45 13.26
C LYS A 99 18.97 11.62 12.29
N MET A 100 19.08 12.85 12.80
CA MET A 100 19.22 14.03 11.94
C MET A 100 20.47 13.95 11.08
N ALA A 101 21.61 13.55 11.65
CA ALA A 101 22.85 13.37 10.89
C ALA A 101 22.72 12.29 9.81
N ALA A 102 22.02 11.19 10.11
CA ALA A 102 21.76 10.13 9.14
C ALA A 102 20.85 10.60 7.98
N ILE A 103 19.81 11.40 8.28
CA ILE A 103 18.97 12.01 7.25
C ILE A 103 19.78 12.95 6.36
N GLU A 104 20.62 13.80 6.94
CA GLU A 104 21.48 14.72 6.19
C GLU A 104 22.45 13.96 5.28
N TYR A 105 23.12 12.95 5.84
CA TYR A 105 24.00 12.08 5.07
C TYR A 105 23.26 11.42 3.90
N ALA A 106 22.04 10.91 4.11
CA ALA A 106 21.25 10.28 3.06
C ALA A 106 20.87 11.27 1.95
N LEU A 107 20.52 12.51 2.30
CA LEU A 107 20.19 13.57 1.34
C LEU A 107 21.41 13.97 0.49
N ASP A 108 22.61 13.98 1.06
CA ASP A 108 23.85 14.32 0.36
C ASP A 108 24.38 13.14 -0.48
N ALA A 109 24.33 11.92 0.06
CA ALA A 109 24.87 10.72 -0.59
C ALA A 109 24.01 10.26 -1.78
N TYR A 110 22.70 10.51 -1.73
CA TYR A 110 21.74 10.02 -2.71
C TYR A 110 21.00 11.20 -3.39
N PRO A 111 21.65 11.89 -4.36
CA PRO A 111 21.04 13.03 -5.03
C PRO A 111 19.83 12.60 -5.86
N GLY A 112 18.78 13.42 -5.82
CA GLY A 112 17.53 13.18 -6.54
C GLY A 112 16.31 13.34 -5.64
N SER A 113 15.17 12.81 -6.08
CA SER A 113 13.95 12.79 -5.28
C SER A 113 13.97 11.63 -4.30
N GLY A 114 13.67 11.91 -3.04
CA GLY A 114 13.61 10.92 -1.96
C GLY A 114 12.35 11.05 -1.10
N ILE A 115 12.02 9.97 -0.40
CA ILE A 115 10.90 9.92 0.55
C ILE A 115 11.47 9.52 1.91
N ILE A 116 11.17 10.30 2.95
CA ILE A 116 11.51 9.97 4.34
C ILE A 116 10.23 9.58 5.06
N TYR A 117 10.15 8.33 5.53
CA TYR A 117 9.01 7.83 6.28
C TYR A 117 9.21 8.01 7.79
N PHE A 118 8.14 8.40 8.48
CA PHE A 118 8.08 8.47 9.93
C PHE A 118 6.86 7.69 10.43
N SER A 119 7.01 6.99 11.55
CA SER A 119 5.91 6.22 12.15
C SER A 119 4.81 7.11 12.76
N LEU A 120 5.16 8.33 13.19
CA LEU A 120 4.25 9.26 13.85
C LEU A 120 4.22 10.61 13.13
N ILE A 121 3.01 11.18 13.00
CA ILE A 121 2.80 12.53 12.43
C ILE A 121 3.60 13.58 13.22
N ARG A 122 3.61 13.48 14.56
CA ARG A 122 4.37 14.39 15.43
C ARG A 122 5.87 14.36 15.13
N SER A 123 6.43 13.17 14.86
CA SER A 123 7.85 13.04 14.49
C SER A 123 8.09 13.68 13.13
N LEU A 124 7.25 13.39 12.14
CA LEU A 124 7.32 14.03 10.82
C LEU A 124 7.30 15.57 10.92
N GLU A 125 6.37 16.13 11.70
CA GLU A 125 6.26 17.59 11.88
C GLU A 125 7.50 18.17 12.58
N TYR A 126 8.02 17.49 13.61
CA TYR A 126 9.24 17.89 14.32
C TYR A 126 10.46 17.92 13.38
N TYR A 127 10.70 16.84 12.64
CA TYR A 127 11.81 16.76 11.69
C TYR A 127 11.64 17.72 10.51
N SER A 128 10.42 17.96 10.04
CA SER A 128 10.14 18.96 9.00
C SER A 128 10.62 20.36 9.43
N GLU A 129 10.34 20.77 10.67
CA GLU A 129 10.80 22.07 11.17
C GLU A 129 12.33 22.13 11.30
N LEU A 130 13.01 21.04 11.69
CA LEU A 130 14.48 20.99 11.72
C LEU A 130 15.09 21.11 10.31
N LEU A 131 14.57 20.35 9.35
CA LEU A 131 15.00 20.40 7.95
C LEU A 131 14.76 21.79 7.34
N LYS A 132 13.62 22.41 7.66
CA LYS A 132 13.26 23.76 7.21
C LYS A 132 14.23 24.81 7.75
N ARG A 133 14.64 24.74 9.02
CA ARG A 133 15.64 25.64 9.62
C ARG A 133 17.00 25.54 8.93
N LYS A 134 17.32 24.37 8.36
CA LYS A 134 18.53 24.12 7.57
C LYS A 134 18.38 24.48 6.08
N GLY A 135 17.22 24.99 5.66
CA GLY A 135 16.96 25.39 4.28
C GLY A 135 16.73 24.22 3.32
N ILE A 136 16.50 23.01 3.83
CA ILE A 136 16.28 21.81 3.01
C ILE A 136 14.86 21.86 2.44
N ARG A 137 14.77 21.79 1.10
CA ARG A 137 13.50 21.83 0.38
C ARG A 137 12.78 20.48 0.48
N HIS A 138 11.62 20.46 1.10
CA HIS A 138 10.81 19.25 1.26
C HIS A 138 9.32 19.60 1.38
N GLY A 139 8.46 18.59 1.26
CA GLY A 139 7.04 18.66 1.57
C GLY A 139 6.68 17.63 2.64
N ILE A 140 5.54 17.84 3.32
CA ILE A 140 4.99 16.89 4.29
C ILE A 140 3.73 16.24 3.73
N TYR A 141 3.53 14.95 4.05
CA TYR A 141 2.33 14.21 3.65
C TYR A 141 1.88 13.29 4.79
N HIS A 142 0.67 13.50 5.32
CA HIS A 142 0.07 12.61 6.31
C HIS A 142 -1.47 12.63 6.27
N GLY A 143 -2.11 11.63 6.89
CA GLY A 143 -3.56 11.42 6.81
C GLY A 143 -4.43 12.52 7.43
N LYS A 144 -3.87 13.37 8.31
CA LYS A 144 -4.58 14.52 8.93
C LYS A 144 -4.60 15.79 8.07
N MET A 145 -3.90 15.80 6.92
CA MET A 145 -3.91 16.96 6.02
C MET A 145 -5.19 17.02 5.21
N GLU A 146 -5.62 18.24 4.91
CA GLU A 146 -6.77 18.49 4.05
C GLU A 146 -6.57 17.87 2.65
N PRO A 147 -7.59 17.23 2.05
CA PRO A 147 -7.46 16.56 0.76
C PRO A 147 -6.87 17.44 -0.37
N PRO A 148 -7.20 18.74 -0.51
CA PRO A 148 -6.57 19.61 -1.51
C PRO A 148 -5.07 19.79 -1.27
N GLU A 149 -4.64 19.87 -0.02
CA GLU A 149 -3.22 20.04 0.32
C GLU A 149 -2.41 18.79 0.05
N ARG A 150 -2.95 17.60 0.39
CA ARG A 150 -2.33 16.31 0.03
C ARG A 150 -2.13 16.19 -1.47
N LYS A 151 -3.14 16.54 -2.27
CA LYS A 151 -3.04 16.57 -3.74
C LYS A 151 -2.02 17.59 -4.24
N ARG A 152 -1.89 18.74 -3.58
CA ARG A 152 -0.88 19.76 -3.93
C ARG A 152 0.53 19.23 -3.69
N VAL A 153 0.80 18.67 -2.51
CA VAL A 153 2.14 18.15 -2.16
C VAL A 153 2.51 16.97 -3.05
N GLN A 154 1.59 16.03 -3.29
CA GLN A 154 1.84 14.90 -4.17
C GLN A 154 2.19 15.36 -5.60
N ARG A 155 1.45 16.33 -6.16
CA ARG A 155 1.74 16.89 -7.49
C ARG A 155 3.01 17.72 -7.55
N TRP A 156 3.45 18.28 -6.44
CA TRP A 156 4.73 19.00 -6.38
C TRP A 156 5.93 18.04 -6.33
N PHE A 157 5.73 16.84 -5.78
CA PHE A 157 6.77 15.80 -5.71
C PHE A 157 6.95 15.01 -7.00
N LEU A 158 5.85 14.72 -7.72
CA LEU A 158 5.84 14.07 -9.04
C LEU A 158 6.30 15.02 -10.15
#